data_AF-A0A089LZZ5-F1
#
_entry.id   AF-A0A089LZZ5-F1
#
_cell.length_a   1.000
_cell.length_b   1.000
_cell.length_c   1.000
_cell.angle_alpha   90.00
_cell.angle_beta   90.00
_cell.angle_gamma   90.00
#
_symmetry.space_group_name_H-M   'P 1'
#
loop_
_entity.id
_entity.type
_entity.pdbx_description
1 polymer ?
#
loop_
_entity_poly.entity_id
_entity_poly.type
_entity_poly.pdbx_seq_one_letter_code
_entity_poly.pdbx_strand_id
1 'polypeptide(L)'
;MTKSTNDIYYLTVDHFIHQSYTDIALLSPKLFAKGIDPVHTIDITRSYVGAFFDQYLKAEPQLLLEGPSADFPEVKFDQDYTS
;
A
#
# COMPACT_ATOMS: atom_id res chain seq x y z
N MET A 1 -9.16 22.25 13.61
CA MET A 1 -9.75 21.52 12.48
C MET A 1 -8.82 21.73 11.30
N THR A 2 -7.94 20.77 11.07
CA THR A 2 -6.97 20.79 9.99
C THR A 2 -7.72 20.68 8.67
N LYS A 3 -7.40 21.55 7.70
CA LYS A 3 -7.92 21.46 6.33
C LYS A 3 -7.72 20.03 5.84
N SER A 4 -8.73 19.45 5.20
CA SER A 4 -8.52 18.37 4.23
C SER A 4 -7.41 18.82 3.30
N THR A 5 -6.28 18.12 3.29
CA THR A 5 -5.08 18.50 2.52
C THR A 5 -5.29 18.31 1.01
N ASN A 6 -6.40 17.69 0.61
CA ASN A 6 -6.67 17.24 -0.76
C ASN A 6 -5.60 16.29 -1.30
N ASP A 7 -4.86 15.65 -0.40
CA ASP A 7 -3.82 14.71 -0.79
C ASP A 7 -4.47 13.49 -1.46
N ILE A 8 -3.91 13.12 -2.60
CA ILE A 8 -4.33 11.96 -3.40
C ILE A 8 -3.09 11.10 -3.59
N TYR A 9 -3.23 9.79 -3.32
CA TYR A 9 -2.16 8.83 -3.60
C TYR A 9 -2.65 7.83 -4.62
N TYR A 10 -1.97 7.76 -5.76
CA TYR A 10 -2.19 6.71 -6.73
C TYR A 10 -1.03 5.74 -6.67
N LEU A 11 -1.32 4.51 -6.24
CA LEU A 11 -0.33 3.47 -6.02
C LEU A 11 -0.66 2.25 -6.87
N THR A 12 0.37 1.68 -7.49
CA THR A 12 0.34 0.32 -8.04
C THR A 12 1.29 -0.55 -7.25
N VAL A 13 1.03 -1.86 -7.23
CA VAL A 13 1.89 -2.84 -6.58
C VAL A 13 2.24 -3.90 -7.62
N ASP A 14 3.52 -4.06 -7.90
CA ASP A 14 3.99 -5.07 -8.85
C ASP A 14 3.54 -6.47 -8.41
N HIS A 15 3.20 -7.31 -9.39
CA HIS A 15 2.65 -8.67 -9.24
C HIS A 15 1.28 -8.81 -8.54
N PHE A 16 0.73 -7.75 -7.94
CA PHE A 16 -0.62 -7.81 -7.38
C PHE A 16 -1.66 -7.99 -8.49
N ILE A 17 -2.65 -8.81 -8.18
CA ILE A 17 -3.91 -8.90 -8.93
C ILE A 17 -5.03 -8.32 -8.08
N HIS A 18 -6.24 -8.20 -8.64
CA HIS A 18 -7.39 -7.64 -7.93
C HIS A 18 -7.62 -8.24 -6.53
N GLN A 19 -7.39 -9.55 -6.38
CA GLN A 19 -7.63 -10.27 -5.13
C GLN A 19 -6.46 -10.19 -4.13
N SER A 20 -5.29 -9.66 -4.51
CA SER A 20 -4.09 -9.63 -3.67
C SER A 20 -4.23 -8.76 -2.42
N TYR A 21 -5.19 -7.85 -2.38
CA TYR A 21 -5.50 -6.99 -1.23
C TYR A 21 -6.38 -7.67 -0.16
N THR A 22 -6.44 -9.01 -0.19
CA THR A 22 -7.24 -9.84 0.72
C THR A 22 -6.38 -10.98 1.25
N ASP A 23 -6.91 -11.78 2.19
CA ASP A 23 -6.19 -12.94 2.74
C ASP A 23 -6.08 -14.12 1.74
N ILE A 24 -6.56 -13.98 0.51
CA ILE A 24 -6.62 -15.09 -0.46
C ILE A 24 -5.25 -15.68 -0.80
N ALA A 25 -4.19 -14.87 -0.73
CA ALA A 25 -2.82 -15.32 -0.95
C ALA A 25 -2.37 -16.31 0.14
N LEU A 26 -2.83 -16.14 1.39
CA LEU A 26 -2.59 -17.11 2.46
C LEU A 26 -3.39 -18.40 2.27
N LEU A 27 -4.62 -18.30 1.74
CA LEU A 27 -5.50 -19.45 1.53
C LEU A 27 -5.03 -20.34 0.37
N SER A 28 -4.52 -19.75 -0.71
CA SER A 28 -3.96 -20.51 -1.84
C SER A 28 -2.76 -19.79 -2.48
N PRO A 29 -1.58 -19.84 -1.84
CA PRO A 29 -0.36 -19.18 -2.29
C PRO A 29 -0.01 -19.44 -3.76
N LYS A 30 -0.09 -20.71 -4.18
CA LYS A 30 0.29 -21.13 -5.54
C LYS A 30 -0.57 -20.48 -6.63
N LEU A 31 -1.82 -20.14 -6.32
CA LEU A 31 -2.73 -19.52 -7.27
C LEU A 31 -2.64 -17.99 -7.26
N PHE A 32 -2.44 -17.41 -6.07
CA PHE A 32 -2.71 -15.98 -5.85
C PHE A 32 -1.52 -15.13 -5.40
N ALA A 33 -0.42 -15.72 -4.90
CA ALA A 33 0.72 -14.93 -4.44
C ALA A 33 1.62 -14.43 -5.59
N LYS A 34 1.49 -15.00 -6.80
CA LYS A 34 2.10 -14.51 -8.05
C LYS A 34 3.62 -14.25 -7.98
N GLY A 35 4.34 -15.02 -7.18
CA GLY A 35 5.79 -14.90 -7.03
C GLY A 35 6.24 -14.00 -5.88
N ILE A 36 5.31 -13.39 -5.17
CA ILE A 36 5.54 -12.69 -3.90
C ILE A 36 5.28 -13.66 -2.74
N ASP A 37 5.94 -13.43 -1.60
CA ASP A 37 5.59 -14.11 -0.36
C ASP A 37 4.13 -13.77 0.05
N PRO A 38 3.27 -14.76 0.31
CA PRO A 38 1.88 -14.51 0.70
C PRO A 38 1.70 -13.59 1.91
N VAL A 39 2.61 -13.65 2.89
CA VAL A 39 2.58 -12.76 4.07
C VAL A 39 2.97 -11.35 3.67
N HIS A 40 3.98 -11.19 2.80
CA HIS A 40 4.39 -9.88 2.30
C HIS A 40 3.27 -9.14 1.56
N THR A 41 2.38 -9.86 0.85
CA THR A 41 1.20 -9.22 0.23
C THR A 41 0.26 -8.54 1.25
N ILE A 42 0.18 -9.10 2.45
CA ILE A 42 -0.61 -8.54 3.55
C ILE A 42 0.15 -7.40 4.21
N ASP A 43 1.46 -7.54 4.40
CA ASP A 43 2.30 -6.52 5.03
C ASP A 43 2.29 -5.22 4.21
N ILE A 44 2.39 -5.30 2.88
CA ILE A 44 2.24 -4.14 1.99
C ILE A 44 0.88 -3.47 2.22
N THR A 45 -0.22 -4.23 2.11
CA THR A 45 -1.58 -3.68 2.21
C THR A 45 -1.81 -3.03 3.58
N ARG A 46 -1.43 -3.72 4.67
CA ARG A 46 -1.61 -3.21 6.04
C ARG A 46 -0.76 -1.99 6.32
N SER A 47 0.48 -1.93 5.83
CA SER A 47 1.39 -0.82 6.07
C SER A 47 0.90 0.46 5.40
N TYR A 48 0.47 0.39 4.14
CA TYR A 48 -0.01 1.58 3.41
C TYR A 48 -1.39 2.05 3.90
N VAL A 49 -2.31 1.12 4.22
CA VAL A 49 -3.61 1.48 4.81
C VAL A 49 -3.43 2.07 6.22
N GLY A 50 -2.55 1.47 7.03
CA GLY A 50 -2.20 1.97 8.36
C GLY A 50 -1.59 3.37 8.28
N ALA A 51 -0.61 3.56 7.41
CA ALA A 51 0.01 4.86 7.18
C ALA A 51 -1.02 5.93 6.78
N PHE A 52 -1.95 5.62 5.87
CA PHE A 52 -3.02 6.54 5.51
C PHE A 52 -3.84 6.98 6.73
N PHE A 53 -4.28 6.05 7.57
CA PHE A 53 -5.06 6.41 8.75
C PHE A 53 -4.24 7.09 9.85
N ASP A 54 -2.98 6.74 10.04
CA ASP A 54 -2.11 7.40 11.01
C ASP A 54 -1.87 8.87 10.60
N GLN A 55 -1.63 9.13 9.31
CA GLN A 55 -1.53 10.48 8.74
C GLN A 55 -2.79 11.31 8.99
N TYR A 56 -3.97 10.79 8.62
CA TYR A 56 -5.20 11.60 8.56
C TYR A 56 -6.08 11.56 9.81
N LEU A 57 -6.03 10.49 10.59
CA LEU A 57 -6.86 10.33 11.79
C LEU A 57 -6.08 10.58 13.09
N LYS A 58 -4.76 10.34 13.09
CA LYS A 58 -3.90 10.58 14.26
C LYS A 58 -3.00 11.80 14.12
N ALA A 59 -2.90 12.39 12.92
CA ALA A 59 -1.96 13.47 12.62
C ALA A 59 -0.49 13.07 12.86
N GLU A 60 -0.16 11.82 12.57
CA GLU A 60 1.21 11.28 12.67
C GLU A 60 1.81 11.18 11.25
N PRO A 61 2.81 12.01 10.89
CA PRO A 61 3.41 12.00 9.55
C PRO A 61 3.95 10.62 9.13
N GLN A 62 3.64 10.18 7.91
CA GLN A 62 4.03 8.86 7.42
C GLN A 62 4.91 8.92 6.17
N LEU A 63 6.18 8.55 6.34
CA LEU A 63 7.17 8.47 5.26
C LEU A 63 6.75 7.52 4.12
N LEU A 64 5.97 6.49 4.43
CA LEU A 64 5.46 5.54 3.41
C LEU A 64 4.55 6.21 2.38
N LEU A 65 3.95 7.37 2.70
CA LEU A 65 3.10 8.13 1.78
C LEU A 65 3.87 9.21 1.01
N GLU A 66 5.13 9.47 1.36
CA GLU A 66 5.94 10.53 0.75
C GLU A 66 6.72 10.04 -0.49
N GLY A 67 6.80 8.73 -0.72
CA GLY A 67 7.45 8.18 -1.91
C GLY A 67 7.85 6.70 -1.80
N PRO A 68 8.75 6.23 -2.69
CA PRO A 68 9.19 4.83 -2.73
C PRO A 68 9.85 4.39 -1.42
N SER A 69 9.50 3.17 -0.97
CA SER A 69 10.10 2.54 0.20
C SER A 69 11.04 1.40 -0.20
N ALA A 70 12.19 1.29 0.45
CA ALA A 70 13.09 0.16 0.29
C ALA A 70 12.52 -1.14 0.89
N ASP A 71 11.63 -1.02 1.87
CA ASP A 71 10.95 -2.17 2.50
C ASP A 71 9.79 -2.70 1.63
N PHE A 72 9.26 -1.86 0.73
CA PHE A 72 8.17 -2.20 -0.19
C PHE A 72 8.52 -1.81 -1.63
N PRO A 73 9.58 -2.40 -2.22
CA PRO A 73 10.05 -2.04 -3.56
C PRO A 73 9.03 -2.33 -4.66
N GLU A 74 7.99 -3.14 -4.40
CA GLU A 74 6.89 -3.44 -5.31
C GLU A 74 5.92 -2.28 -5.49
N VAL A 75 5.85 -1.36 -4.52
CA VAL A 75 4.90 -0.25 -4.54
C VAL A 75 5.45 0.92 -5.37
N LYS A 76 4.65 1.40 -6.32
CA LYS A 76 5.00 2.52 -7.22
C LYS A 76 3.95 3.61 -7.11
N PHE A 77 4.42 4.84 -6.95
CA PHE A 77 3.60 6.04 -6.99
C PHE A 77 3.48 6.52 -8.43
N ASP A 78 2.24 6.70 -8.89
CA ASP A 78 1.98 7.40 -10.14
C ASP A 78 2.08 8.91 -9.88
N GLN A 79 3.02 9.56 -10.56
CA GLN A 79 3.34 10.98 -10.35
C GLN A 79 2.29 11.92 -10.97
N ASP A 80 1.50 11.45 -11.93
CA ASP A 80 0.49 12.27 -12.60
C ASP A 80 -0.81 12.35 -11.77
N TYR A 81 -1.03 11.34 -10.92
CA TYR A 81 -2.25 11.22 -10.11
C TYR A 81 -2.02 11.32 -8.59
N THR A 82 -0.77 11.38 -8.15
CA THR A 82 -0.43 11.67 -6.75
C THR A 82 -0.22 13.17 -6.57
N SER A 83 -0.91 13.79 -5.61
CA SER A 83 -0.86 15.24 -5.36
C SER A 83 -0.97 15.58 -3.89
#